data_AF-A0A0R6YBP0-F1
#
_entry.id   AF-A0A0R6YBP0-F1
#
_cell.length_a   1.000
_cell.length_b   1.000
_cell.length_c   1.000
_cell.angle_alpha   90.00
_cell.angle_beta   90.00
_cell.angle_gamma   90.00
#
_symmetry.space_group_name_H-M   'P 1'
#
loop_
_entity.id
_entity.type
_entity.pdbx_description
1 polymer ?
#
loop_
_entity_poly.entity_id
_entity_poly.type
_entity_poly.pdbx_seq_one_letter_code
_entity_poly.pdbx_strand_id
1 'polypeptide(L)'
;VAVNGRKMASVELVEELNALGGKHAIGIEDIVEDRLVGMKSRGVYETPAGTILYKALDMLESLCLDRDTQSFKRLSAVRFSELVYDGKWFTPLRESMSAMFDKMAETVT
;
A
#
# COMPACT_ATOMS: atom_id res chain seq x y z
N VAL A 1 4.61 -5.83 12.34
CA VAL A 1 4.81 -6.38 13.71
C VAL A 1 6.27 -6.62 14.07
N ALA A 2 7.13 -7.00 13.12
CA ALA A 2 8.57 -7.20 13.35
C ALA A 2 9.34 -7.12 12.03
N VAL A 3 10.66 -6.87 12.08
CA VAL A 3 11.60 -7.00 10.96
C VAL A 3 12.81 -7.81 11.45
N ASN A 4 13.23 -8.82 10.69
CA ASN A 4 14.33 -9.72 11.07
C ASN A 4 14.17 -10.30 12.50
N GLY A 5 12.95 -10.69 12.86
CA GLY A 5 12.62 -11.25 14.18
C GLY A 5 12.53 -10.23 15.31
N ARG A 6 12.88 -8.96 15.10
CA ARG A 6 12.79 -7.91 16.11
C ARG A 6 11.44 -7.21 16.04
N LYS A 7 10.68 -7.25 17.13
CA LYS A 7 9.44 -6.47 17.27
C LYS A 7 9.76 -4.99 17.37
N MET A 8 8.94 -4.17 16.74
CA MET A 8 9.16 -2.72 16.60
C MET A 8 7.82 -2.02 16.41
N ALA A 9 7.75 -0.75 16.82
CA ALA A 9 6.58 0.09 16.61
C ALA A 9 6.42 0.44 15.11
N SER A 10 5.22 0.86 14.69
CA SER A 10 4.94 1.10 13.26
C SER A 10 5.86 2.14 12.61
N VAL A 11 6.19 3.23 13.33
CA VAL A 11 7.09 4.27 12.83
C VAL A 11 8.52 3.74 12.67
N GLU A 12 9.05 3.14 13.74
CA GLU A 12 10.38 2.51 13.75
C GLU A 12 10.53 1.44 12.66
N LEU A 13 9.47 0.66 12.41
CA LEU A 13 9.44 -0.34 11.35
C LEU A 13 9.61 0.30 9.96
N VAL A 14 8.87 1.38 9.70
CA VAL A 14 8.97 2.11 8.43
C VAL A 14 10.34 2.74 8.27
N GLU A 15 10.91 3.31 9.35
CA GLU A 15 12.26 3.90 9.35
C GLU A 15 13.35 2.85 9.05
N GLU A 16 13.30 1.69 9.71
CA GLU A 16 14.23 0.57 9.47
C GLU A 16 14.16 0.08 8.02
N LEU A 17 12.94 -0.10 7.49
CA LEU A 17 12.75 -0.53 6.10
C LEU A 17 13.16 0.55 5.10
N ASN A 18 12.99 1.83 5.42
CA ASN A 18 13.48 2.93 4.59
C ASN A 18 15.01 2.93 4.53
N ALA A 19 15.69 2.77 5.66
CA ALA A 19 17.15 2.68 5.70
C ALA A 19 17.66 1.47 4.90
N LEU A 20 17.02 0.31 5.05
CA LEU A 20 17.38 -0.90 4.33
C LEU A 20 17.12 -0.77 2.82
N GLY A 21 15.91 -0.40 2.42
CA GLY A 21 15.54 -0.26 1.01
C GLY A 21 16.32 0.84 0.31
N GLY A 22 16.52 1.99 0.97
CA GLY A 22 17.28 3.12 0.44
C GLY A 22 18.74 2.76 0.17
N LYS A 23 19.38 1.98 1.06
CA LYS A 23 20.74 1.46 0.84
C LYS A 23 20.89 0.62 -0.43
N HIS A 24 19.79 0.01 -0.89
CA HIS A 24 19.76 -0.88 -2.05
C HIS A 24 18.98 -0.30 -3.25
N ALA A 25 18.71 1.02 -3.26
CA ALA A 25 17.98 1.71 -4.33
C ALA A 25 16.60 1.12 -4.66
N ILE A 26 15.90 0.63 -3.64
CA ILE A 26 14.54 0.09 -3.79
C ILE A 26 13.50 1.21 -3.72
N GLY A 27 12.50 1.14 -4.61
CA GLY A 27 11.27 1.94 -4.52
C GLY A 27 11.32 3.30 -5.21
N ILE A 28 12.13 3.44 -6.25
CA ILE A 28 12.15 4.64 -7.11
C ILE A 28 11.17 4.44 -8.26
N GLU A 29 10.22 5.36 -8.43
CA GLU A 29 9.24 5.36 -9.52
C GLU A 29 9.31 6.70 -10.28
N ASP A 30 9.43 6.67 -11.61
CA ASP A 30 9.38 7.84 -12.50
C ASP A 30 8.15 7.70 -13.41
N ILE A 31 7.12 8.48 -13.13
CA ILE A 31 5.81 8.31 -13.74
C ILE A 31 5.24 9.64 -14.25
N VAL A 32 4.31 9.54 -15.19
CA VAL A 32 3.40 10.62 -15.57
C VAL A 32 2.01 10.28 -15.06
N GLU A 33 1.49 11.08 -14.14
CA GLU A 33 0.19 10.88 -13.51
C GLU A 33 -0.84 11.92 -13.99
N ASP A 34 -2.12 11.54 -13.94
CA ASP A 34 -3.26 12.41 -14.21
C ASP A 34 -3.72 13.10 -12.92
N ARG A 35 -3.70 14.44 -12.89
CA ARG A 35 -4.13 15.23 -11.74
C ARG A 35 -5.65 15.40 -11.70
N LEU A 36 -6.21 15.43 -10.49
CA LEU A 36 -7.64 15.67 -10.24
C LEU A 36 -8.17 16.93 -10.95
N VAL A 37 -7.41 18.04 -10.90
CA VAL A 37 -7.82 19.32 -11.49
C VAL A 37 -7.63 19.41 -13.01
N GLY A 38 -7.24 18.30 -13.65
CA GLY A 38 -7.06 18.19 -15.09
C GLY A 38 -5.68 18.66 -15.54
N MET A 39 -4.79 17.71 -15.83
CA MET A 39 -3.51 17.83 -16.57
C MET A 39 -2.64 16.62 -16.23
N LYS A 40 -1.61 16.37 -17.03
CA LYS A 40 -0.57 15.39 -16.70
C LYS A 40 0.59 16.05 -15.95
N SER A 41 1.17 15.32 -14.99
CA SER A 41 2.33 15.74 -14.20
C SER A 41 3.37 14.63 -14.21
N ARG A 42 4.63 14.92 -14.53
CA ARG A 42 5.72 13.97 -14.33
C ARG A 42 6.24 14.13 -12.90
N GLY A 43 6.40 13.02 -12.19
CA GLY A 43 6.94 12.98 -10.83
C GLY A 43 7.92 11.82 -10.67
N VAL A 44 8.95 12.04 -9.83
CA VAL A 44 9.85 10.99 -9.36
C VAL A 44 9.59 10.81 -7.87
N TYR A 45 9.31 9.58 -7.45
CA TYR A 45 8.95 9.24 -6.08
C TYR A 45 9.89 8.18 -5.52
N GLU A 46 10.23 8.31 -4.24
CA GLU A 46 11.05 7.35 -3.51
C GLU A 46 10.23 6.81 -2.34
N THR A 47 9.94 5.50 -2.34
CA THR A 47 9.13 4.84 -1.31
C THR A 47 9.72 3.49 -0.86
N PRO A 48 10.96 3.44 -0.33
CA PRO A 48 11.66 2.17 -0.12
C PRO A 48 10.93 1.21 0.82
N ALA A 49 10.49 1.70 2.00
CA ALA A 49 9.69 0.88 2.92
C ALA A 49 8.34 0.48 2.31
N GLY A 50 7.69 1.41 1.61
CA GLY A 50 6.42 1.17 0.93
C GLY A 50 6.53 0.02 -0.07
N THR A 51 7.52 0.05 -0.95
CA THR A 51 7.77 -1.01 -1.94
C THR A 51 8.05 -2.36 -1.29
N ILE A 52 8.87 -2.41 -0.24
CA ILE A 52 9.16 -3.66 0.49
C ILE A 52 7.89 -4.20 1.14
N LEU A 53 7.13 -3.36 1.84
CA LEU A 53 5.89 -3.75 2.51
C LEU A 53 4.83 -4.23 1.53
N TYR A 54 4.66 -3.53 0.40
CA TYR A 54 3.70 -3.91 -0.62
C TYR A 54 4.02 -5.28 -1.21
N LYS A 55 5.30 -5.56 -1.46
CA LYS A 55 5.74 -6.87 -1.98
C LYS A 55 5.55 -7.99 -0.95
N ALA A 56 5.91 -7.73 0.31
CA ALA A 56 5.74 -8.70 1.38
C ALA A 56 4.25 -9.03 1.61
N LEU A 57 3.39 -8.01 1.57
CA LEU A 57 1.94 -8.16 1.73
C LEU A 57 1.32 -8.96 0.56
N ASP A 58 1.66 -8.64 -0.68
CA ASP A 58 1.18 -9.39 -1.86
C ASP A 58 1.55 -10.88 -1.79
N MET A 59 2.77 -11.18 -1.34
CA MET A 59 3.22 -12.56 -1.12
C MET A 59 2.42 -13.27 -0.02
N LEU A 60 2.18 -12.60 1.11
CA LEU A 60 1.41 -13.18 2.21
C LEU A 60 -0.04 -13.43 1.81
N GLU A 61 -0.65 -12.47 1.12
CA GLU A 61 -2.03 -12.58 0.63
C GLU A 61 -2.22 -13.66 -0.42
N SER A 62 -1.18 -13.97 -1.21
CA SER A 62 -1.22 -15.10 -2.14
C SER A 62 -1.38 -16.46 -1.47
N LEU A 63 -1.08 -16.55 -0.17
CA LEU A 63 -1.23 -17.76 0.63
C LEU A 63 -2.49 -17.73 1.50
N CYS A 64 -2.88 -16.55 1.99
CA CYS A 64 -3.91 -16.40 3.02
C CYS A 64 -5.32 -16.10 2.48
N LEU A 65 -5.42 -15.51 1.29
CA LEU A 65 -6.72 -15.13 0.73
C LEU A 65 -7.22 -16.20 -0.24
N ASP A 66 -8.52 -16.46 -0.21
CA ASP A 66 -9.16 -17.21 -1.28
C ASP A 66 -9.14 -16.41 -2.59
N ARG A 67 -9.33 -17.13 -3.70
CA ARG A 67 -9.24 -16.58 -5.05
C ARG A 67 -10.20 -15.40 -5.28
N ASP A 68 -11.43 -15.50 -4.80
CA ASP A 68 -12.47 -14.52 -5.10
C ASP A 68 -12.24 -13.24 -4.29
N THR A 69 -11.86 -13.38 -3.02
CA THR A 69 -11.44 -12.26 -2.17
C THR A 69 -10.22 -11.56 -2.76
N GLN A 70 -9.18 -12.29 -3.16
CA GLN A 70 -7.98 -11.70 -3.74
C GLN A 70 -8.28 -10.95 -5.05
N SER A 71 -9.09 -11.55 -5.93
CA SER A 71 -9.51 -10.94 -7.19
C SER A 71 -10.26 -9.63 -6.97
N PHE A 72 -11.25 -9.64 -6.07
CA PHE A 72 -12.05 -8.45 -5.78
C PHE A 72 -11.26 -7.38 -5.03
N LYS A 73 -10.35 -7.76 -4.14
CA LYS A 73 -9.44 -6.83 -3.46
C LYS A 73 -8.60 -6.04 -4.46
N ARG A 74 -8.04 -6.69 -5.49
CA ARG A 74 -7.23 -6.01 -6.52
C ARG A 74 -8.04 -4.96 -7.29
N LEU A 75 -9.29 -5.29 -7.66
CA LEU A 75 -10.18 -4.35 -8.34
C LEU A 75 -10.53 -3.15 -7.44
N SER A 76 -10.93 -3.42 -6.20
CA SER A 76 -11.37 -2.38 -5.26
C SER A 76 -10.21 -1.49 -4.77
N ALA A 77 -8.98 -2.01 -4.70
CA ALA A 77 -7.80 -1.24 -4.31
C ALA A 77 -7.53 -0.05 -5.24
N VAL A 78 -7.77 -0.21 -6.56
CA VAL A 78 -7.65 0.90 -7.53
C VAL A 78 -8.64 2.01 -7.22
N ARG A 79 -9.90 1.66 -6.93
CA ARG A 79 -10.89 2.67 -6.54
C ARG A 79 -10.54 3.36 -5.23
N PHE A 80 -9.94 2.63 -4.29
CA PHE A 80 -9.50 3.21 -3.02
C PHE A 80 -8.35 4.20 -3.24
N SER A 81 -7.37 3.87 -4.09
CA SER A 81 -6.25 4.76 -4.38
C SER A 81 -6.70 6.06 -5.06
N GLU A 82 -7.70 6.01 -5.95
CA GLU A 82 -8.32 7.21 -6.52
C GLU A 82 -8.93 8.11 -5.45
N LEU A 83 -9.66 7.55 -4.47
CA LEU A 83 -10.22 8.35 -3.36
C LEU A 83 -9.13 9.02 -2.53
N VAL A 84 -8.03 8.32 -2.27
CA VAL A 84 -6.88 8.87 -1.54
C VAL A 84 -6.22 9.99 -2.34
N TYR A 85 -5.96 9.76 -3.63
CA TYR A 85 -5.35 10.74 -4.53
C TYR A 85 -6.21 12.02 -4.67
N ASP A 86 -7.53 11.85 -4.75
CA ASP A 86 -8.50 12.96 -4.84
C ASP A 86 -8.69 13.72 -3.51
N GLY A 87 -8.01 13.33 -2.44
CA GLY A 87 -8.17 13.94 -1.10
C GLY A 87 -9.51 13.61 -0.43
N LYS A 88 -10.23 12.59 -0.90
CA LYS A 88 -11.54 12.16 -0.38
C LYS A 88 -11.42 11.27 0.87
N TRP A 89 -10.49 11.62 1.76
CA TRP A 89 -10.24 10.85 2.97
C TRP A 89 -11.47 10.82 3.87
N PHE A 90 -12.10 11.94 4.22
CA PHE A 90 -13.25 11.92 5.13
C PHE A 90 -14.58 11.74 4.39
N THR A 91 -14.78 10.57 3.76
CA THR A 91 -16.02 10.23 3.02
C THR A 91 -16.57 8.85 3.43
N PRO A 92 -17.91 8.65 3.42
CA PRO A 92 -18.52 7.36 3.76
C PRO A 92 -18.07 6.20 2.88
N LEU A 93 -17.82 6.47 1.59
CA LEU A 93 -17.32 5.45 0.66
C LEU A 93 -15.92 4.96 1.06
N ARG A 94 -14.99 5.87 1.36
CA ARG A 94 -13.63 5.50 1.80
C ARG A 94 -13.68 4.72 3.12
N GLU A 95 -14.54 5.12 4.08
CA GLU A 95 -14.75 4.41 5.35
C GLU A 95 -15.27 2.99 5.14
N SER A 96 -16.28 2.85 4.28
CA SER A 96 -16.88 1.56 3.96
C SER A 96 -15.87 0.61 3.30
N MET A 97 -15.05 1.12 2.38
CA MET A 97 -13.97 0.35 1.76
C MET A 97 -12.88 -0.04 2.76
N SER A 98 -12.55 0.83 3.72
CA SER A 98 -11.57 0.52 4.77
C SER A 98 -12.05 -0.65 5.63
N ALA A 99 -13.29 -0.60 6.10
CA ALA A 99 -13.89 -1.69 6.90
C ALA A 99 -13.93 -3.03 6.12
N MET A 100 -14.18 -2.96 4.82
CA MET A 100 -14.10 -4.12 3.94
C MET A 100 -12.68 -4.69 3.87
N PHE A 101 -11.65 -3.84 3.68
CA PHE A 101 -10.26 -4.29 3.66
C PHE A 101 -9.79 -4.85 5.01
N ASP A 102 -10.21 -4.26 6.12
CA ASP A 102 -9.94 -4.78 7.46
C ASP A 102 -10.50 -6.20 7.60
N LYS A 103 -11.73 -6.43 7.12
CA LYS A 103 -12.35 -7.75 7.12
C LYS A 103 -11.58 -8.76 6.26
N MET A 104 -11.14 -8.36 5.07
CA MET A 104 -10.34 -9.22 4.20
C MET A 104 -8.97 -9.57 4.79
N ALA A 105 -8.38 -8.66 5.58
CA ALA A 105 -7.04 -8.82 6.14
C ALA A 105 -6.98 -9.71 7.40
N GLU A 106 -8.12 -10.13 7.97
CA GLU A 106 -8.16 -10.94 9.21
C GLU A 106 -7.34 -12.23 9.15
N THR A 107 -7.17 -12.83 7.95
CA THR A 107 -6.42 -14.08 7.75
C THR A 107 -4.95 -13.87 7.35
N VAL A 108 -4.53 -12.62 7.17
CA VAL A 108 -3.20 -12.26 6.64
C VAL A 108 -2.23 -12.13 7.82
N THR A 109 -1.54 -13.22 8.18
CA THR A 109 -0.61 -13.30 9.33
C THR A 109 0.65 -14.06 8.97
#